data_AF-A0A522Y1W5-F1
#
_entry.id   AF-A0A522Y1W5-F1
#
_cell.length_a   1.000
_cell.length_b   1.000
_cell.length_c   1.000
_cell.angle_alpha   90.00
_cell.angle_beta   90.00
_cell.angle_gamma   90.00
#
_symmetry.space_group_name_H-M   'P 1'
#
loop_
_entity.id
_entity.type
_entity.pdbx_description
1 polymer ?
#
loop_
_entity_poly.entity_id
_entity_poly.type
_entity_poly.pdbx_seq_one_letter_code
_entity_poly.pdbx_strand_id
1 'polypeptide(L)'
;MARYTTDRAVPILKAFDYFSDLEKYPERYPKYCAKLDIIERKGSTIITEEMWNMTLGMDISHVKVKVRYTLHPPNEIEYEILDESKAGTKNRIFLEERKDSTFMSISMVPLEIVEFSYGLTSEIFHEMQLYFANRDSKHLEGRSIGYEYGDPCPHCKKGKLSLGKKFKKETAQYVTEDYTKMICDVCDKSVNCFGRGIHN
;
A
#
# COMPACT_ATOMS: atom_id res chain seq x y z
N MET A 1 -10.78 8.74 11.57
CA MET A 1 -11.05 8.05 10.30
C MET A 1 -9.78 8.03 9.50
N ALA A 2 -9.19 6.85 9.44
CA ALA A 2 -7.96 6.53 8.75
C ALA A 2 -8.06 6.78 7.25
N ARG A 3 -7.36 7.80 6.78
CA ARG A 3 -7.23 8.11 5.36
C ARG A 3 -5.98 8.93 5.11
N TYR A 4 -5.52 8.92 3.88
CA TYR A 4 -4.55 9.89 3.39
C TYR A 4 -5.10 10.58 2.15
N THR A 5 -4.60 11.79 1.89
CA THR A 5 -5.04 12.60 0.75
C THR A 5 -3.88 12.85 -0.19
N THR A 6 -4.20 12.94 -1.48
CA THR A 6 -3.19 13.23 -2.50
C THR A 6 -3.82 13.86 -3.73
N ASP A 7 -3.02 14.55 -4.51
CA ASP A 7 -3.42 15.18 -5.77
C ASP A 7 -2.49 14.68 -6.87
N ARG A 8 -3.06 14.18 -7.98
CA ARG A 8 -2.30 13.47 -9.03
C ARG A 8 -2.71 13.93 -10.41
N ALA A 9 -1.73 14.14 -11.28
CA ALA A 9 -1.94 14.51 -12.68
C ALA A 9 -2.40 13.32 -13.53
N VAL A 10 -3.57 12.77 -13.20
CA VAL A 10 -4.24 11.66 -13.89
C VAL A 10 -5.72 11.96 -14.05
N PRO A 11 -6.38 11.44 -15.11
CA PRO A 11 -7.83 11.54 -15.25
C PRO A 11 -8.57 10.79 -14.13
N ILE A 12 -9.73 11.31 -13.70
CA ILE A 12 -10.52 10.70 -12.61
C ILE A 12 -10.93 9.26 -12.93
N LEU A 13 -11.29 8.95 -14.17
CA LEU A 13 -11.61 7.59 -14.60
C LEU A 13 -10.44 6.63 -14.42
N LYS A 14 -9.21 7.08 -14.72
CA LYS A 14 -8.00 6.26 -14.50
C LYS A 14 -7.78 5.98 -13.01
N ALA A 15 -8.02 6.98 -12.16
CA ALA A 15 -7.94 6.80 -10.71
C ALA A 15 -9.03 5.85 -10.20
N PHE A 16 -10.27 5.99 -10.69
CA PHE A 16 -11.39 5.13 -10.34
C PHE A 16 -11.14 3.67 -10.76
N ASP A 17 -10.74 3.44 -12.00
CA ASP A 17 -10.42 2.11 -12.52
C ASP A 17 -9.29 1.45 -11.73
N TYR A 18 -8.29 2.24 -11.32
CA TYR A 18 -7.24 1.77 -10.43
C TYR A 18 -7.85 1.29 -9.10
N PHE A 19 -8.55 2.13 -8.34
CA PHE A 19 -9.03 1.72 -7.02
C PHE A 19 -10.18 0.70 -7.06
N SER A 20 -10.97 0.63 -8.13
CA SER A 20 -12.07 -0.33 -8.26
C SER A 20 -11.62 -1.73 -8.72
N ASP A 21 -10.41 -1.85 -9.25
CA ASP A 21 -9.79 -3.12 -9.63
C ASP A 21 -9.16 -3.83 -8.41
N LEU A 22 -10.04 -4.36 -7.57
CA LEU A 22 -9.70 -4.99 -6.28
C LEU A 22 -8.78 -6.22 -6.44
N GLU A 23 -8.92 -6.97 -7.54
CA GLU A 23 -8.15 -8.20 -7.79
C GLU A 23 -6.64 -7.93 -7.93
N LYS A 24 -6.27 -6.68 -8.22
CA LYS A 24 -4.87 -6.24 -8.33
C LYS A 24 -4.27 -5.78 -7.01
N TYR A 25 -5.03 -5.75 -5.91
CA TYR A 25 -4.51 -5.29 -4.61
C TYR A 25 -3.31 -6.12 -4.11
N PRO A 26 -3.30 -7.47 -4.22
CA PRO A 26 -2.11 -8.25 -3.84
C PRO A 26 -0.85 -7.90 -4.66
N GLU A 27 -1.02 -7.54 -5.94
CA GLU A 27 0.07 -7.13 -6.83
C GLU A 27 0.56 -5.70 -6.49
N ARG A 28 -0.38 -4.79 -6.19
CA ARG A 28 -0.08 -3.37 -5.92
C ARG A 28 0.46 -3.15 -4.52
N TYR A 29 -0.01 -3.93 -3.54
CA TYR A 29 0.29 -3.77 -2.12
C TYR A 29 0.90 -5.03 -1.47
N PRO A 30 1.91 -5.70 -2.06
CA PRO A 30 2.36 -7.02 -1.65
C PRO A 30 2.90 -7.10 -0.21
N LYS A 31 3.36 -5.98 0.37
CA LYS A 31 3.79 -5.93 1.78
C LYS A 31 2.63 -6.22 2.73
N TYR A 32 1.46 -5.63 2.47
CA TYR A 32 0.31 -5.66 3.38
C TYR A 32 -0.84 -6.53 2.87
N CYS A 33 -1.06 -6.67 1.56
CA CYS A 33 -2.11 -7.51 1.01
C CYS A 33 -1.54 -8.88 0.63
N ALA A 34 -1.80 -9.90 1.44
CA ALA A 34 -1.35 -11.27 1.15
C ALA A 34 -2.23 -11.93 0.09
N LYS A 35 -3.54 -11.75 0.21
CA LYS A 35 -4.54 -12.34 -0.68
C LYS A 35 -5.82 -11.51 -0.68
N LEU A 36 -6.50 -11.48 -1.83
CA LEU A 36 -7.85 -10.97 -1.97
C LEU A 36 -8.60 -11.90 -2.92
N ASP A 37 -9.71 -12.47 -2.45
CA ASP A 37 -10.60 -13.30 -3.25
C ASP A 37 -11.95 -12.61 -3.41
N ILE A 38 -12.49 -12.55 -4.63
CA ILE A 38 -13.88 -12.13 -4.86
C ILE A 38 -14.81 -13.30 -4.54
N ILE A 39 -15.70 -13.11 -3.58
CA ILE A 39 -16.70 -14.10 -3.16
C ILE A 39 -18.00 -13.93 -3.94
N GLU A 40 -18.41 -12.68 -4.17
CA GLU A 40 -19.64 -12.35 -4.90
C GLU A 40 -19.47 -11.05 -5.69
N ARG A 41 -20.08 -10.98 -6.88
CA ARG A 41 -20.22 -9.75 -7.66
C ARG A 41 -21.67 -9.63 -8.13
N LYS A 42 -22.34 -8.55 -7.71
CA LYS A 42 -23.74 -8.27 -8.05
C LYS A 42 -23.92 -6.79 -8.37
N GLY A 43 -24.05 -6.47 -9.65
CA GLY A 43 -24.15 -5.08 -10.09
C GLY A 43 -22.90 -4.27 -9.71
N SER A 44 -23.09 -3.15 -9.00
CA SER A 44 -22.02 -2.30 -8.48
C SER A 44 -21.44 -2.77 -7.14
N THR A 45 -21.97 -3.86 -6.57
CA THR A 45 -21.52 -4.39 -5.28
C THR A 45 -20.61 -5.59 -5.48
N ILE A 46 -19.49 -5.62 -4.75
CA ILE A 46 -18.51 -6.70 -4.73
C ILE A 46 -18.28 -7.11 -3.28
N ILE A 47 -18.31 -8.41 -2.99
CA ILE A 47 -17.94 -8.93 -1.68
C ILE A 47 -16.62 -9.69 -1.82
N THR A 48 -15.63 -9.31 -1.01
CA THR A 48 -14.30 -9.90 -0.99
C THR A 48 -14.02 -10.59 0.33
N GLU A 49 -13.13 -11.57 0.28
CA GLU A 49 -12.43 -12.10 1.44
C GLU A 49 -10.95 -11.73 1.31
N GLU A 50 -10.44 -11.00 2.29
CA GLU A 50 -9.13 -10.36 2.22
C GLU A 50 -8.24 -10.83 3.36
N MET A 51 -6.97 -11.05 3.06
CA MET A 51 -5.95 -11.40 4.04
C MET A 51 -4.88 -10.32 4.04
N TRP A 52 -4.78 -9.61 5.15
CA TRP A 52 -3.84 -8.52 5.36
C TRP A 52 -2.73 -8.94 6.31
N ASN A 53 -1.47 -8.74 5.91
CA ASN A 53 -0.30 -8.86 6.76
C ASN A 53 -0.17 -7.60 7.59
N MET A 54 -0.30 -7.69 8.91
CA MET A 54 -0.14 -6.53 9.79
C MET A 54 0.75 -6.87 10.97
N THR A 55 1.65 -5.97 11.32
CA THR A 55 2.41 -6.09 12.55
C THR A 55 1.48 -5.73 13.70
N LEU A 56 0.99 -6.72 14.43
CA LEU A 56 0.18 -6.51 15.62
C LEU A 56 1.03 -6.82 16.87
N GLY A 57 1.68 -5.79 17.43
CA GLY A 57 2.58 -5.93 18.58
C GLY A 57 3.99 -6.31 18.14
N MET A 58 4.56 -7.37 18.71
CA MET A 58 5.89 -7.88 18.33
C MET A 58 5.86 -8.87 17.15
N ASP A 59 4.68 -9.37 16.77
CA ASP A 59 4.53 -10.42 15.76
C ASP A 59 3.77 -9.93 14.52
N ILE A 60 4.14 -10.49 13.35
CA ILE A 60 3.35 -10.35 12.13
C ILE A 60 2.11 -11.23 12.28
N SER A 61 0.95 -10.60 12.30
CA SER A 61 -0.35 -11.26 12.30
C SER A 61 -0.98 -11.21 10.91
N HIS A 62 -1.62 -12.31 10.51
CA HIS A 62 -2.49 -12.34 9.34
C HIS A 62 -3.91 -12.05 9.78
N VAL A 63 -4.48 -10.97 9.30
CA VAL A 63 -5.86 -10.59 9.60
C VAL A 63 -6.71 -10.88 8.39
N LYS A 64 -7.68 -11.77 8.58
CA LYS A 64 -8.65 -12.16 7.58
C LYS A 64 -9.94 -11.38 7.80
N VAL A 65 -10.46 -10.74 6.77
CA VAL A 65 -11.70 -9.95 6.84
C VAL A 65 -12.57 -10.19 5.62
N LYS A 66 -13.89 -10.10 5.80
CA LYS A 66 -14.85 -10.04 4.69
C LYS A 66 -15.29 -8.60 4.50
N VAL A 67 -15.24 -8.11 3.27
CA VAL A 67 -15.50 -6.70 2.95
C VAL A 67 -16.52 -6.61 1.84
N ARG A 68 -17.49 -5.71 1.98
CA ARG A 68 -18.42 -5.34 0.92
C ARG A 68 -18.00 -4.01 0.34
N TYR A 69 -17.71 -3.97 -0.95
CA TYR A 69 -17.49 -2.76 -1.74
C TYR A 69 -18.73 -2.38 -2.52
N THR A 70 -19.00 -1.09 -2.63
CA THR A 70 -20.01 -0.52 -3.54
C THR A 70 -19.34 0.54 -4.41
N LEU A 71 -19.43 0.34 -5.73
CA LEU A 71 -18.79 1.19 -6.73
C LEU A 71 -19.76 2.26 -7.23
N HIS A 72 -19.41 3.54 -7.09
CA HIS A 72 -20.15 4.69 -7.62
C HIS A 72 -19.26 5.49 -8.59
N PRO A 73 -19.11 5.02 -9.85
CA PRO A 73 -18.23 5.67 -10.81
C PRO A 73 -18.67 7.10 -11.13
N PRO A 74 -17.71 8.02 -11.40
CA PRO A 74 -16.26 7.87 -11.23
C PRO A 74 -15.76 8.36 -9.85
N ASN A 75 -16.66 8.77 -8.95
CA ASN A 75 -16.30 9.61 -7.81
C ASN A 75 -16.05 8.86 -6.51
N GLU A 76 -16.62 7.66 -6.33
CA GLU A 76 -16.64 7.06 -5.01
C GLU A 76 -16.61 5.54 -5.03
N ILE A 77 -15.84 4.98 -4.11
CA ILE A 77 -15.80 3.55 -3.81
C ILE A 77 -16.04 3.44 -2.31
N GLU A 78 -17.23 3.01 -1.93
CA GLU A 78 -17.57 2.75 -0.53
C GLU A 78 -17.17 1.32 -0.16
N TYR A 79 -16.82 1.10 1.10
CA TYR A 79 -16.68 -0.24 1.63
C TYR A 79 -17.11 -0.35 3.09
N GLU A 80 -17.46 -1.58 3.46
CA GLU A 80 -17.92 -1.96 4.80
C GLU A 80 -17.30 -3.31 5.18
N ILE A 81 -16.65 -3.37 6.34
CA ILE A 81 -16.15 -4.63 6.91
C ILE A 81 -17.34 -5.38 7.52
N LEU A 82 -17.58 -6.62 7.08
CA LEU A 82 -18.75 -7.42 7.46
C LEU A 82 -18.55 -8.30 8.71
N ASP A 83 -17.37 -8.25 9.33
CA ASP A 83 -17.01 -9.13 10.44
C ASP A 83 -17.63 -8.67 11.78
N GLU A 84 -18.00 -9.61 12.65
CA GLU A 84 -18.85 -9.35 13.84
C GLU A 84 -18.22 -8.36 14.84
N SER A 85 -16.89 -8.30 14.89
CA SER A 85 -16.14 -7.38 15.77
C SER A 85 -16.08 -5.92 15.26
N LYS A 86 -16.39 -5.67 13.99
CA LYS A 86 -16.27 -4.36 13.32
C LYS A 86 -17.45 -4.00 12.42
N ALA A 87 -18.55 -4.76 12.54
CA ALA A 87 -19.75 -4.61 11.73
C ALA A 87 -20.23 -3.14 11.74
N GLY A 88 -20.38 -2.57 10.54
CA GLY A 88 -20.99 -1.25 10.33
C GLY A 88 -20.03 -0.08 10.18
N THR A 89 -18.70 -0.27 10.24
CA THR A 89 -17.76 0.81 9.90
C THR A 89 -17.72 0.97 8.38
N LYS A 90 -18.38 2.04 7.89
CA LYS A 90 -18.40 2.40 6.47
C LYS A 90 -17.36 3.47 6.20
N ASN A 91 -16.49 3.20 5.23
CA ASN A 91 -15.49 4.13 4.74
C ASN A 91 -15.52 4.20 3.23
N ARG A 92 -14.74 5.13 2.68
CA ARG A 92 -14.75 5.37 1.24
C ARG A 92 -13.41 5.86 0.73
N ILE A 93 -13.17 5.57 -0.55
CA ILE A 93 -12.26 6.30 -1.41
C ILE A 93 -13.10 7.33 -2.16
N PHE A 94 -12.74 8.59 -2.03
CA PHE A 94 -13.40 9.70 -2.70
C PHE A 94 -12.46 10.35 -3.71
N LEU A 95 -12.97 10.56 -4.93
CA LEU A 95 -12.25 11.10 -6.07
C LEU A 95 -12.98 12.35 -6.58
N GLU A 96 -12.23 13.42 -6.76
CA GLU A 96 -12.72 14.71 -7.24
C GLU A 96 -11.86 15.16 -8.42
N GLU A 97 -12.50 15.40 -9.56
CA GLU A 97 -11.84 15.96 -10.72
C GLU A 97 -11.52 17.43 -10.45
N ARG A 98 -10.26 17.79 -10.68
CA ARG A 98 -9.75 19.16 -10.67
C ARG A 98 -9.26 19.49 -12.06
N LYS A 99 -9.04 20.78 -12.32
CA LYS A 99 -8.75 21.32 -13.66
C LYS A 99 -7.71 20.51 -14.44
N ASP A 100 -6.59 20.15 -13.80
CA ASP A 100 -5.46 19.44 -14.44
C ASP A 100 -5.07 18.16 -13.67
N SER A 101 -5.91 17.69 -12.75
CA SER A 101 -5.57 16.62 -11.82
C SER A 101 -6.79 15.97 -11.17
N THR A 102 -6.57 14.87 -10.45
CA THR A 102 -7.59 14.24 -9.60
C THR A 102 -7.16 14.34 -8.14
N PHE A 103 -7.99 14.96 -7.31
CA PHE A 103 -7.86 14.90 -5.87
C PHE A 103 -8.45 13.59 -5.34
N MET A 104 -7.74 12.97 -4.40
CA MET A 104 -8.09 11.66 -3.87
C MET A 104 -7.99 11.67 -2.36
N SER A 105 -9.08 11.27 -1.70
CA SER A 105 -9.13 10.97 -0.27
C SER A 105 -9.30 9.46 -0.11
N ILE A 106 -8.22 8.78 0.20
CA ILE A 106 -8.14 7.32 0.15
C ILE A 106 -8.21 6.77 1.57
N SER A 107 -9.24 5.99 1.85
CA SER A 107 -9.34 5.11 3.01
C SER A 107 -9.20 3.67 2.53
N MET A 108 -8.53 2.82 3.31
CA MET A 108 -8.41 1.40 2.99
C MET A 108 -8.54 0.56 4.25
N VAL A 109 -9.08 -0.65 4.07
CA VAL A 109 -9.28 -1.67 5.12
C VAL A 109 -8.10 -1.81 6.09
N PRO A 110 -6.83 -2.01 5.67
CA PRO A 110 -5.72 -2.15 6.61
C PRO A 110 -5.45 -0.87 7.43
N LEU A 111 -5.71 0.32 6.89
CA LEU A 111 -5.52 1.58 7.63
C LEU A 111 -6.51 1.70 8.78
N GLU A 112 -7.76 1.26 8.60
CA GLU A 112 -8.74 1.21 9.69
C GLU A 112 -8.39 0.18 10.76
N ILE A 113 -7.86 -0.97 10.34
CA ILE A 113 -7.49 -2.00 11.30
C ILE A 113 -6.34 -1.50 12.18
N VAL A 114 -5.33 -0.86 11.58
CA VAL A 114 -4.22 -0.27 12.33
C VAL A 114 -4.66 0.93 13.17
N GLU A 115 -5.52 1.84 12.67
CA GLU A 115 -6.06 2.96 13.46
C GLU A 115 -6.78 2.43 14.72
N PHE A 116 -7.60 1.39 14.58
CA PHE A 116 -8.31 0.80 15.71
C PHE A 116 -7.36 0.18 16.75
N SER A 117 -6.29 -0.47 16.30
CA SER A 117 -5.36 -1.17 17.19
C SER A 117 -4.30 -0.27 17.83
N TYR A 118 -3.83 0.77 17.13
CA TYR A 118 -2.67 1.58 17.55
C TYR A 118 -2.92 3.09 17.57
N GLY A 119 -4.05 3.55 17.02
CA GLY A 119 -4.34 4.97 16.84
C GLY A 119 -3.63 5.59 15.64
N LEU A 120 -4.10 6.78 15.25
CA LEU A 120 -3.65 7.54 14.07
C LEU A 120 -2.22 8.07 14.18
N THR A 121 -1.70 8.24 15.40
CA THR A 121 -0.36 8.81 15.64
C THR A 121 0.73 7.76 15.78
N SER A 122 0.39 6.48 15.56
CA SER A 122 1.37 5.41 15.63
C SER A 122 2.31 5.45 14.42
N GLU A 123 3.58 5.13 14.66
CA GLU A 123 4.59 5.05 13.60
C GLU A 123 4.18 4.01 12.54
N ILE A 124 3.60 2.88 12.97
CA ILE A 124 3.06 1.83 12.09
C ILE A 124 1.99 2.38 11.14
N PHE A 125 1.08 3.22 11.64
CA PHE A 125 0.04 3.84 10.81
C PHE A 125 0.65 4.75 9.74
N HIS A 126 1.61 5.60 10.12
CA HIS A 126 2.29 6.49 9.18
C HIS A 126 3.12 5.74 8.14
N GLU A 127 3.88 4.72 8.53
CA GLU A 127 4.62 3.86 7.60
C GLU A 127 3.68 3.22 6.56
N MET A 128 2.53 2.74 7.00
CA MET A 128 1.54 2.12 6.13
C MET A 128 0.93 3.12 5.15
N GLN A 129 0.56 4.33 5.61
CA GLN A 129 0.08 5.40 4.73
C GLN A 129 1.11 5.77 3.66
N LEU A 130 2.38 5.95 4.05
CA LEU A 130 3.46 6.29 3.14
C LEU A 130 3.68 5.20 2.09
N TYR A 131 3.63 3.93 2.50
CA TYR A 131 3.72 2.80 1.59
C TYR A 131 2.61 2.82 0.53
N PHE A 132 1.34 2.98 0.93
CA PHE A 132 0.23 3.03 -0.03
C PHE A 132 0.34 4.23 -0.97
N ALA A 133 0.61 5.42 -0.43
CA ALA A 133 0.76 6.63 -1.23
C ALA A 133 1.88 6.52 -2.27
N ASN A 134 3.00 5.87 -1.93
CA ASN A 134 4.09 5.60 -2.86
C ASN A 134 3.65 4.61 -3.95
N ARG A 135 3.05 3.48 -3.58
CA ARG A 135 2.59 2.47 -4.55
C ARG A 135 1.59 3.04 -5.54
N ASP A 136 0.67 3.87 -5.07
CA ASP A 136 -0.33 4.52 -5.92
C ASP A 136 0.31 5.50 -6.89
N SER A 137 1.28 6.29 -6.42
CA SER A 137 2.08 7.19 -7.28
C SER A 137 2.75 6.43 -8.42
N LYS A 138 3.35 5.27 -8.12
CA LYS A 138 4.06 4.44 -9.10
C LYS A 138 3.11 3.93 -10.20
N HIS A 139 1.96 3.39 -9.82
CA HIS A 139 1.04 2.78 -10.77
C HIS A 139 0.20 3.80 -11.54
N LEU A 140 -0.27 4.86 -10.89
CA LEU A 140 -1.12 5.87 -11.52
C LEU A 140 -0.34 6.79 -12.45
N GLU A 141 0.83 7.25 -12.04
CA GLU A 141 1.60 8.27 -12.77
C GLU A 141 2.81 7.67 -13.52
N GLY A 142 3.05 6.37 -13.40
CA GLY A 142 4.22 5.72 -14.02
C GLY A 142 5.56 6.21 -13.43
N ARG A 143 5.54 6.82 -12.23
CA ARG A 143 6.76 7.30 -11.58
C ARG A 143 7.68 6.13 -11.27
N SER A 144 8.94 6.21 -11.71
CA SER A 144 9.99 5.29 -11.28
C SER A 144 10.31 5.56 -9.81
N ILE A 145 9.67 4.83 -8.89
CA ILE A 145 10.11 4.79 -7.50
C ILE A 145 11.29 3.80 -7.42
N GLY A 146 12.28 4.11 -6.58
CA GLY A 146 13.29 3.12 -6.20
C GLY A 146 12.64 1.83 -5.71
N TYR A 147 13.33 0.71 -5.83
CA TYR A 147 12.77 -0.56 -5.38
C TYR A 147 12.55 -0.55 -3.86
N GLU A 148 11.67 -1.41 -3.34
CA GLU A 148 11.45 -1.63 -1.91
C GLU A 148 11.69 -3.08 -1.46
N TYR A 149 11.79 -3.32 -0.16
CA TYR A 149 11.95 -4.66 0.40
C TYR A 149 10.76 -5.54 0.01
N GLY A 150 11.05 -6.76 -0.44
CA GLY A 150 10.05 -7.73 -0.90
C GLY A 150 9.61 -7.54 -2.36
N ASP A 151 10.03 -6.47 -3.05
CA ASP A 151 9.73 -6.29 -4.47
C ASP A 151 10.35 -7.41 -5.31
N PRO A 152 9.69 -7.84 -6.40
CA PRO A 152 10.31 -8.71 -7.39
C PRO A 152 11.59 -8.10 -7.92
N CYS A 153 12.66 -8.90 -7.97
CA CYS A 153 13.94 -8.44 -8.50
C CYS A 153 13.79 -8.05 -9.97
N PRO A 154 14.19 -6.83 -10.37
CA PRO A 154 14.05 -6.38 -11.75
C PRO A 154 14.96 -7.13 -12.72
N HIS A 155 16.03 -7.75 -12.21
CA HIS A 155 17.00 -8.43 -13.05
C HIS A 155 16.62 -9.88 -13.37
N CYS A 156 16.13 -10.63 -12.38
CA CYS A 156 15.84 -12.06 -12.57
C CYS A 156 14.34 -12.37 -12.57
N LYS A 157 13.48 -11.46 -12.10
CA LYS A 157 12.02 -11.63 -11.94
C LYS A 157 11.56 -12.84 -11.11
N LYS A 158 12.50 -13.59 -10.54
CA LYS A 158 12.26 -14.83 -9.77
C LYS A 158 12.40 -14.61 -8.27
N GLY A 159 13.43 -13.86 -7.87
CA GLY A 159 13.70 -13.56 -6.47
C GLY A 159 13.03 -12.29 -5.99
N LYS A 160 13.04 -12.10 -4.67
CA LYS A 160 12.59 -10.88 -4.00
C LYS A 160 13.79 -10.07 -3.51
N LEU A 161 13.60 -8.77 -3.41
CA LEU A 161 14.61 -7.85 -2.89
C LEU A 161 14.62 -7.91 -1.36
N SER A 162 15.82 -8.01 -0.79
CA SER A 162 16.06 -8.08 0.65
C SER A 162 17.16 -7.09 1.06
N LEU A 163 17.23 -6.75 2.35
CA LEU A 163 18.34 -5.93 2.85
C LEU A 163 19.65 -6.72 2.74
N GLY A 164 20.67 -6.13 2.10
CA GLY A 164 21.96 -6.80 1.90
C GLY A 164 22.68 -7.08 3.22
N LYS A 165 23.04 -8.34 3.49
CA LYS A 165 23.72 -8.78 4.73
C LYS A 165 25.21 -8.39 4.88
N LYS A 166 25.76 -7.48 4.07
CA LYS A 166 27.22 -7.17 4.10
C LYS A 166 27.51 -5.72 4.50
N PHE A 167 27.53 -5.45 5.82
CA PHE A 167 28.32 -4.37 6.38
C PHE A 167 29.66 -4.93 6.84
N LYS A 168 30.74 -4.63 6.11
CA LYS A 168 32.08 -4.63 6.70
C LYS A 168 32.15 -3.40 7.61
N LYS A 169 32.29 -3.62 8.91
CA LYS A 169 32.74 -2.59 9.86
C LYS A 169 34.15 -2.16 9.44
N GLU A 170 34.28 -1.03 8.76
CA GLU A 170 35.52 -0.28 8.75
C GLU A 170 35.22 1.20 9.03
N THR A 171 35.91 1.68 10.04
CA THR A 171 35.97 3.03 10.59
C THR A 171 36.05 4.14 9.55
N ALA A 172 35.23 5.19 9.69
CA ALA A 172 35.69 6.57 9.87
C ALA A 172 34.50 7.56 9.85
N GLN A 173 34.71 8.66 10.57
CA GLN A 173 33.86 9.83 10.74
C GLN A 173 33.23 10.35 9.44
N TYR A 174 31.96 10.74 9.54
CA TYR A 174 31.15 11.46 8.54
C TYR A 174 30.89 10.74 7.21
N VAL A 175 29.78 10.01 7.13
CA VAL A 175 29.07 9.78 5.87
C VAL A 175 27.58 10.02 6.11
N THR A 176 27.12 11.23 5.79
CA THR A 176 25.73 11.53 5.49
C THR A 176 25.44 11.01 4.08
N GLU A 177 24.72 9.88 3.98
CA GLU A 177 23.92 9.39 2.83
C GLU A 177 23.84 7.85 2.91
N ASP A 178 22.97 7.31 3.77
CA ASP A 178 22.72 5.86 3.80
C ASP A 178 21.72 5.47 2.70
N TYR A 179 22.27 5.17 1.51
CA TYR A 179 21.56 4.43 0.46
C TYR A 179 21.43 2.97 0.87
N THR A 180 20.23 2.52 1.25
CA THR A 180 20.00 1.10 1.58
C THR A 180 19.95 0.26 0.29
N LYS A 181 21.09 -0.19 -0.22
CA LYS A 181 21.12 -1.13 -1.35
C LYS A 181 20.38 -2.42 -0.97
N MET A 182 19.42 -2.83 -1.80
CA MET A 182 18.75 -4.11 -1.64
C MET A 182 19.29 -5.14 -2.59
N ILE A 183 19.37 -6.38 -2.14
CA ILE A 183 19.95 -7.52 -2.85
C ILE A 183 18.85 -8.54 -3.11
N CYS A 184 18.78 -9.02 -4.35
CA CYS A 184 17.91 -10.14 -4.69
C CYS A 184 18.38 -11.44 -4.03
N ASP A 185 17.48 -12.13 -3.32
CA ASP A 185 17.72 -13.43 -2.68
C ASP A 185 18.03 -14.60 -3.64
N VAL A 186 17.76 -14.46 -4.94
CA VAL A 186 18.00 -15.50 -5.96
C VAL A 186 19.20 -15.19 -6.85
N CYS A 187 19.41 -13.93 -7.24
CA CYS A 187 20.44 -13.57 -8.22
C CYS A 187 21.54 -12.65 -7.69
N ASP A 188 21.50 -12.31 -6.39
CA ASP A 188 22.45 -11.44 -5.69
C ASP A 188 22.69 -10.05 -6.31
N LYS A 189 21.90 -9.66 -7.31
CA LYS A 189 22.00 -8.34 -7.92
C LYS A 189 21.41 -7.29 -7.00
N SER A 190 22.15 -6.21 -6.83
CA SER A 190 21.75 -5.07 -6.01
C SER A 190 20.96 -4.05 -6.80
N VAL A 191 19.97 -3.46 -6.17
CA VAL A 191 19.24 -2.29 -6.66
C VAL A 191 19.29 -1.18 -5.62
N ASN A 192 19.23 0.07 -6.09
CA ASN A 192 19.12 1.21 -5.20
C ASN A 192 17.67 1.32 -4.71
N CYS A 193 17.48 1.36 -3.38
CA CYS A 193 16.22 1.79 -2.80
C CYS A 193 16.22 3.31 -2.67
N PHE A 194 15.03 3.90 -2.56
CA PHE A 194 14.90 5.28 -2.11
C PHE A 194 14.81 5.28 -0.59
N GLY A 195 15.85 5.77 0.09
CA GLY A 195 15.70 6.36 1.42
C GLY A 195 15.51 7.85 1.21
N ARG A 196 14.33 8.41 1.53
CA ARG A 196 14.30 9.86 1.75
C ARG A 196 15.10 10.09 3.03
N GLY A 197 16.19 10.86 2.91
CA GLY A 197 16.67 11.62 4.03
C GLY A 197 15.48 12.36 4.62
N ILE A 198 15.16 12.06 5.87
CA ILE A 198 14.38 12.95 6.71
C ILE A 198 15.28 14.19 6.82
N HIS A 199 15.01 15.21 6.03
CA HIS A 199 15.54 16.52 6.33
C HIS A 199 14.88 16.94 7.66
N ASN A 200 15.73 17.12 8.67
CA ASN A 200 15.41 17.61 10.01
C ASN A 200 14.45 18.81 9.99
#